data_AF-A0A1W1YW42-F1
#
_entry.id   AF-A0A1W1YW42-F1
#
_cell.length_a   1.000
_cell.length_b   1.000
_cell.length_c   1.000
_cell.angle_alpha   90.00
_cell.angle_beta   90.00
_cell.angle_gamma   90.00
#
_symmetry.space_group_name_H-M   'P 1'
#
loop_
_entity.id
_entity.type
_entity.pdbx_description
1 polymer ?
#
loop_
_entity_poly.entity_id
_entity_poly.type
_entity_poly.pdbx_seq_one_letter_code
_entity_poly.pdbx_strand_id
1 'polypeptide(L)'
;MKQGVFNIRLEYRTEEVTLTILPREKYYKVIYFGGIMGAVYCVAGKWNWIEAKDLEGGDLPMYIPDQKADRLELVPDKQVVNCIGREIELHINPSDKTYGNK
;
A
#
# COMPACT_ATOMS: atom_id res chain seq x y z
N MET A 1 9.15 0.23 -17.77
CA MET A 1 7.78 0.74 -18.03
C MET A 1 7.34 1.52 -16.81
N LYS A 2 6.87 2.77 -16.96
CA LYS A 2 6.23 3.49 -15.84
C LYS A 2 4.83 2.92 -15.64
N GLN A 3 4.59 2.26 -14.52
CA GLN A 3 3.23 1.84 -14.16
C GLN A 3 2.42 3.06 -13.71
N GLY A 4 1.16 3.10 -14.13
CA GLY A 4 0.21 4.13 -13.71
C GLY A 4 -0.18 3.96 -12.23
N VAL A 5 -0.85 4.97 -11.68
CA VAL A 5 -1.47 4.89 -10.36
C VAL A 5 -2.58 3.84 -10.39
N PHE A 6 -2.69 3.03 -9.35
CA PHE A 6 -3.73 2.01 -9.22
C PHE A 6 -4.21 1.88 -7.79
N ASN A 7 -5.33 1.18 -7.60
CA ASN A 7 -5.87 0.90 -6.27
C ASN A 7 -5.72 -0.58 -5.93
N ILE A 8 -5.48 -0.87 -4.66
CA ILE A 8 -5.56 -2.22 -4.08
C ILE A 8 -6.62 -2.24 -2.97
N ARG A 9 -7.14 -3.43 -2.68
CA ARG A 9 -8.08 -3.68 -1.60
C ARG A 9 -7.46 -4.64 -0.60
N LEU A 10 -7.63 -4.34 0.68
CA LEU A 10 -7.08 -5.13 1.77
C LEU A 10 -8.18 -5.42 2.78
N GLU A 11 -8.28 -6.66 3.20
CA GLU A 11 -9.04 -7.00 4.40
C GLU A 11 -8.19 -6.61 5.62
N TYR A 12 -8.68 -5.68 6.43
CA TYR A 12 -8.05 -5.24 7.67
C TYR A 12 -9.06 -5.33 8.81
N ARG A 13 -8.78 -6.20 9.79
CA ARG A 13 -9.72 -6.56 10.87
C ARG A 13 -11.03 -7.10 10.31
N THR A 14 -12.12 -6.34 10.41
CA THR A 14 -13.47 -6.70 9.95
C THR A 14 -13.91 -5.85 8.76
N GLU A 15 -13.03 -5.04 8.19
CA GLU A 15 -13.34 -4.06 7.14
C GLU A 15 -12.45 -4.22 5.91
N GLU A 16 -12.96 -3.79 4.75
CA GLU A 16 -12.18 -3.67 3.52
C GLU A 16 -11.64 -2.24 3.39
N VAL A 17 -10.32 -2.13 3.26
CA VAL A 17 -9.61 -0.85 3.07
C VAL A 17 -9.15 -0.74 1.63
N THR A 18 -9.47 0.37 0.98
CA THR A 18 -8.90 0.72 -0.33
C THR A 18 -7.68 1.63 -0.15
N LEU A 19 -6.56 1.23 -0.74
CA LEU A 19 -5.34 2.03 -0.80
C LEU A 19 -5.04 2.42 -2.24
N THR A 20 -4.56 3.65 -2.44
CA THR A 20 -4.03 4.09 -3.73
C THR A 20 -2.51 3.90 -3.74
N ILE A 21 -2.04 3.19 -4.76
CA ILE A 21 -0.63 2.88 -4.96
C ILE A 21 -0.08 3.76 -6.07
N LEU A 22 0.96 4.51 -5.74
CA LEU A 22 1.69 5.37 -6.66
C LEU A 22 3.11 4.81 -6.86
N PRO A 23 3.37 4.13 -7.99
CA PRO A 23 4.69 3.57 -8.28
C PRO A 23 5.76 4.66 -8.42
N ARG A 24 6.94 4.35 -7.88
CA ARG A 24 8.21 5.08 -8.08
C ARG A 24 9.28 4.08 -8.55
N GLU A 25 10.48 4.57 -8.86
CA GLU A 25 11.52 3.72 -9.45
C GLU A 25 11.94 2.54 -8.56
N LYS A 26 11.91 2.72 -7.23
CA LYS A 26 12.42 1.72 -6.26
C LYS A 26 11.42 1.34 -5.17
N TYR A 27 10.27 1.99 -5.13
CA TYR A 27 9.28 1.85 -4.07
C TYR A 27 7.90 2.25 -4.58
N TYR A 28 6.87 1.98 -3.79
CA TYR A 28 5.48 2.31 -4.08
C TYR A 28 4.95 3.18 -2.95
N LYS A 29 4.58 4.44 -3.24
CA LYS A 29 3.92 5.29 -2.25
C LYS A 29 2.52 4.71 -1.99
N VAL A 30 2.17 4.61 -0.72
CA VAL A 30 0.88 4.12 -0.24
C VAL A 30 0.09 5.32 0.24
N ILE A 31 -1.05 5.55 -0.40
CA ILE A 31 -1.93 6.68 -0.14
C ILE A 31 -3.24 6.16 0.45
N TYR A 32 -3.66 6.76 1.56
CA TYR A 32 -4.92 6.46 2.22
C TYR A 32 -5.70 7.76 2.46
N PHE A 33 -6.96 7.80 2.02
CA PHE A 33 -7.81 9.01 2.07
C PHE A 33 -7.12 10.28 1.56
N GLY A 34 -6.38 10.17 0.45
CA GLY A 34 -5.71 11.30 -0.20
C GLY A 34 -4.42 11.78 0.48
N GLY A 35 -4.00 11.16 1.59
CA GLY A 35 -2.73 11.44 2.27
C GLY A 35 -1.70 10.33 2.06
N ILE A 36 -0.42 10.69 1.96
CA ILE A 36 0.69 9.72 1.92
C ILE A 36 0.82 9.11 3.33
N MET A 37 0.52 7.82 3.44
CA MET A 37 0.71 7.07 4.67
C MET A 37 2.16 6.60 4.84
N GLY A 38 2.82 6.29 3.72
CA GLY A 38 4.19 5.83 3.68
C GLY A 38 4.50 5.22 2.32
N ALA A 39 5.47 4.31 2.26
CA ALA A 39 5.76 3.53 1.08
C ALA A 39 6.14 2.10 1.41
N VAL A 40 5.98 1.22 0.42
CA VAL A 40 6.54 -0.13 0.47
C VAL A 40 7.61 -0.33 -0.59
N TYR A 41 8.60 -1.15 -0.27
CA TYR A 41 9.63 -1.58 -1.21
C TYR A 41 9.98 -3.05 -0.97
N CYS A 42 10.41 -3.74 -2.03
CA CYS A 42 10.78 -5.16 -1.96
C CYS A 42 12.29 -5.31 -2.11
N VAL A 43 12.93 -6.00 -1.17
CA VAL A 43 14.35 -6.38 -1.22
C VAL A 43 14.47 -7.84 -0.89
N ALA A 44 15.15 -8.61 -1.76
CA ALA A 44 15.33 -10.05 -1.60
C ALA A 44 14.01 -10.81 -1.33
N GLY A 45 12.93 -10.44 -2.03
CA GLY A 45 11.61 -11.05 -1.90
C GLY A 45 10.87 -10.71 -0.61
N LYS A 46 11.32 -9.70 0.14
CA LYS A 46 10.67 -9.25 1.38
C LYS A 46 10.19 -7.81 1.22
N TRP A 47 8.91 -7.61 1.52
CA TRP A 47 8.29 -6.29 1.56
C TRP A 47 8.62 -5.59 2.88
N ASN A 48 9.00 -4.32 2.77
CA ASN A 48 9.41 -3.47 3.89
C ASN A 48 8.67 -2.13 3.81
N TRP A 49 8.49 -1.49 4.97
CA TRP A 49 7.82 -0.20 5.12
C TRP A 49 8.82 0.96 5.19
N ILE A 50 8.42 2.10 4.63
CA ILE A 50 9.10 3.39 4.78
C ILE A 50 8.06 4.36 5.36
N GLU A 51 8.41 4.98 6.48
CA GLU A 51 7.56 5.99 7.11
C GLU A 51 7.41 7.22 6.23
N ALA A 52 6.23 7.86 6.25
CA ALA A 52 5.95 9.04 5.43
C ALA A 52 6.97 10.17 5.62
N LYS A 53 7.48 10.36 6.85
CA LYS A 53 8.49 11.37 7.19
C LYS A 53 9.86 11.14 6.53
N ASP A 54 10.16 9.88 6.18
CA ASP A 54 11.44 9.47 5.59
C ASP A 54 11.35 9.40 4.05
N LEU A 55 10.18 9.69 3.48
CA LEU A 55 10.00 9.79 2.04
C LEU A 55 10.41 11.18 1.54
N GLU A 56 11.00 11.19 0.35
CA GLU A 56 11.19 12.43 -0.39
C GLU A 56 9.85 13.15 -0.56
N GLY A 57 9.85 14.43 -0.15
CA GLY A 57 8.71 15.33 -0.24
C GLY A 57 8.13 15.31 -1.65
N GLY A 58 6.81 15.17 -1.74
CA GLY A 58 6.07 15.24 -3.00
C GLY A 58 4.86 16.15 -2.89
N ASP A 59 4.07 16.21 -3.95
CA ASP A 59 2.95 17.16 -4.07
C ASP A 59 1.72 16.83 -3.19
N LEU A 60 1.76 15.72 -2.45
CA LEU A 60 0.63 15.27 -1.62
C LEU A 60 0.94 15.45 -0.12
N PRO A 61 -0.06 15.83 0.69
CA PRO A 61 0.09 15.93 2.13
C PRO A 61 0.35 14.54 2.74
N MET A 62 1.01 14.53 3.90
CA MET A 62 1.12 13.31 4.71
C MET A 62 -0.25 12.95 5.30
N TYR A 63 -0.53 11.65 5.42
CA TYR A 63 -1.72 11.19 6.13
C TYR A 63 -1.59 11.51 7.62
N ILE A 64 -2.59 12.20 8.14
CA ILE A 64 -2.74 12.45 9.56
C ILE A 64 -3.96 11.66 10.02
N PRO A 65 -3.81 10.71 10.97
CA PRO A 65 -4.95 10.06 11.59
C PRO A 65 -5.82 11.13 12.26
N ASP A 66 -6.99 11.40 11.70
CA ASP A 66 -7.95 12.36 12.29
C ASP A 66 -8.96 11.58 13.13
N GLN A 67 -9.00 11.86 14.43
CA GLN A 67 -9.88 11.18 15.40
C GLN A 67 -11.38 11.47 15.18
N LYS A 68 -11.73 12.41 14.29
CA LYS A 68 -13.12 12.85 14.08
C LYS A 68 -13.83 12.24 12.88
N ALA A 69 -13.14 11.46 12.05
CA ALA A 69 -13.73 10.80 10.90
C ALA A 69 -13.85 9.30 11.18
N ASP A 70 -14.85 8.64 10.59
CA ASP A 70 -15.02 7.16 10.58
C ASP A 70 -13.91 6.46 9.76
N ARG A 71 -12.66 6.88 9.95
CA ARG A 71 -11.49 6.36 9.26
C ARG A 71 -10.88 5.27 10.12
N LEU A 72 -10.79 4.08 9.56
CA LEU A 72 -10.09 2.97 10.17
C LEU A 72 -8.61 3.35 10.32
N GLU A 73 -8.10 3.27 11.55
CA GLU A 73 -6.68 3.47 11.82
C GLU A 73 -5.89 2.27 11.29
N LEU A 74 -5.38 2.40 10.07
CA LEU A 74 -4.53 1.39 9.46
C LEU A 74 -3.12 1.51 10.04
N VAL A 75 -2.66 0.48 10.76
CA VAL A 75 -1.28 0.41 11.26
C VAL A 75 -0.46 -0.46 10.31
N PRO A 76 0.65 0.04 9.72
CA PRO A 76 1.45 -0.69 8.74
C PRO A 76 2.41 -1.66 9.41
N ASP A 77 1.86 -2.62 10.16
CA ASP A 77 2.66 -3.70 10.72
C ASP A 77 3.17 -4.67 9.63
N LYS A 78 3.99 -5.64 10.03
CA LYS A 78 4.58 -6.62 9.11
C LYS A 78 3.51 -7.40 8.30
N GLN A 79 2.36 -7.69 8.89
CA GLN A 79 1.30 -8.41 8.19
C GLN A 79 0.67 -7.51 7.13
N VAL A 80 0.31 -6.28 7.49
CA VAL A 80 -0.26 -5.29 6.55
C VAL A 80 0.70 -5.00 5.40
N VAL A 81 1.99 -4.81 5.68
CA VAL A 81 3.02 -4.56 4.68
C VAL A 81 3.14 -5.73 3.69
N ASN A 82 3.11 -6.97 4.19
CA ASN A 82 3.12 -8.14 3.33
C ASN A 82 1.84 -8.26 2.47
N CYS A 83 0.67 -7.94 3.03
CA CYS A 83 -0.58 -7.93 2.27
C CYS A 83 -0.54 -6.88 1.15
N ILE A 84 -0.09 -5.65 1.44
CA ILE A 84 0.11 -4.60 0.43
C ILE A 84 1.02 -5.11 -0.68
N GLY A 85 2.17 -5.68 -0.31
CA GLY A 85 3.14 -6.22 -1.26
C GLY A 85 2.55 -7.28 -2.18
N ARG A 86 1.80 -8.23 -1.60
CA ARG A 86 1.10 -9.27 -2.36
C ARG A 86 0.09 -8.70 -3.35
N GLU A 87 -0.74 -7.74 -2.93
CA GLU A 87 -1.73 -7.13 -3.83
C GLU A 87 -1.05 -6.35 -4.97
N ILE A 88 0.09 -5.70 -4.69
CA ILE A 88 0.92 -5.06 -5.73
C ILE A 88 1.45 -6.12 -6.71
N GLU A 89 2.01 -7.23 -6.22
CA GLU A 89 2.50 -8.32 -7.08
C GLU A 89 1.39 -8.90 -7.96
N LEU A 90 0.21 -9.15 -7.40
CA LEU A 90 -0.96 -9.64 -8.14
C LEU A 90 -1.46 -8.64 -9.19
N HIS A 91 -1.35 -7.33 -8.92
CA HIS A 91 -1.70 -6.29 -9.88
C HIS A 91 -0.72 -6.24 -11.05
N ILE A 92 0.57 -6.42 -10.77
CA ILE A 92 1.66 -6.29 -11.76
C ILE A 92 1.85 -7.58 -12.56
N ASN A 93 1.68 -8.73 -11.92
CA ASN A 93 1.85 -10.06 -12.49
C ASN A 93 0.58 -10.91 -12.27
N PRO A 94 -0.51 -10.64 -13.01
CA PRO A 94 -1.77 -11.33 -12.81
C PRO A 94 -1.74 -12.83 -13.17
N SER A 95 -0.70 -13.32 -13.85
CA SER A 95 -0.52 -14.75 -14.19
C SER A 95 -0.24 -15.66 -12.99
N ASP A 96 0.13 -15.11 -11.83
CA ASP A 96 0.27 -15.87 -10.57
C ASP A 96 -1.05 -16.07 -9.81
N LYS A 97 -2.20 -15.72 -10.42
CA LYS A 97 -3.51 -16.15 -9.97
C LYS A 97 -3.69 -17.66 -10.21
N THR A 98 -2.99 -18.48 -9.43
CA THR A 98 -3.46 -19.84 -9.18
C THR A 98 -4.74 -19.70 -8.38
N TYR A 99 -5.87 -19.73 -9.09
CA TYR A 99 -7.14 -20.06 -8.47
C TYR A 99 -6.92 -21.41 -7.78
N GLY A 100 -6.78 -21.38 -6.45
CA GLY A 100 -6.92 -22.56 -5.64
C GLY A 100 -8.32 -23.09 -5.87
N ASN A 101 -8.44 -24.06 -6.78
CA ASN A 101 -9.63 -24.86 -6.91
C ASN A 101 -9.92 -25.47 -5.54
N LYS A 102 -11.09 -25.11 -5.00
CA LYS A 102 -11.73 -25.85 -3.91
C LYS A 102 -11.96 -27.29 -4.32
#